data_AF-A0A2T7EGB8-F1
#
_entry.id   AF-A0A2T7EGB8-F1
#
_cell.length_a   1.000
_cell.length_b   1.000
_cell.length_c   1.000
_cell.angle_alpha   90.00
_cell.angle_beta   90.00
_cell.angle_gamma   90.00
#
_symmetry.space_group_name_H-M   'P 1'
#
loop_
_entity.id
_entity.type
_entity.pdbx_description
1 polymer ?
#
loop_
_entity_poly.entity_id
_entity_poly.type
_entity_poly.pdbx_seq_one_letter_code
_entity_poly.pdbx_strand_id
1 'polypeptide(L)'
;MFCNTFTAMSLMIILYEAMDKLGYHWYEFGTPRTREDLYMTSMEVRSTSFHAAEPIFAIYGKALPCRCEAKESTLIHTLFFIDESLGYKIDDVHYVKYLLLANNIR
;
A
#
# COMPACT_ATOMS: atom_id res chain seq x y z
N MET A 1 -12.18 6.27 12.15
CA MET A 1 -12.87 5.50 11.09
C MET A 1 -12.95 6.42 9.88
N PHE A 2 -12.08 6.21 8.89
CA PHE A 2 -11.90 7.14 7.75
C PHE A 2 -12.82 6.75 6.59
N CYS A 3 -13.13 7.71 5.71
CA CYS A 3 -13.85 7.51 4.44
C CYS A 3 -13.01 6.64 3.48
N ASN A 4 -12.90 5.34 3.77
CA ASN A 4 -12.33 4.40 2.83
C ASN A 4 -13.44 4.03 1.85
N THR A 5 -13.23 4.34 0.57
CA THR A 5 -14.11 3.89 -0.51
C THR A 5 -14.19 2.35 -0.49
N PHE A 6 -15.25 1.78 -1.06
CA PHE A 6 -15.39 0.32 -1.19
C PHE A 6 -14.14 -0.30 -1.84
N THR A 7 -13.57 0.38 -2.85
CA THR A 7 -12.31 0.02 -3.50
C THR A 7 -11.14 -0.06 -2.53
N ALA A 8 -10.93 0.96 -1.69
CA ALA A 8 -9.82 0.96 -0.73
C ALA A 8 -9.93 -0.19 0.29
N MET A 9 -11.15 -0.57 0.70
CA MET A 9 -11.35 -1.73 1.57
C MET A 9 -11.01 -3.05 0.86
N SER A 10 -11.46 -3.24 -0.38
CA SER A 10 -11.12 -4.42 -1.18
C SER A 10 -9.60 -4.54 -1.38
N LEU A 11 -8.92 -3.44 -1.73
CA LEU A 11 -7.46 -3.41 -1.89
C LEU A 11 -6.72 -3.75 -0.57
N MET A 12 -7.24 -3.31 0.59
CA MET A 12 -6.66 -3.67 1.89
C MET A 12 -6.77 -5.17 2.18
N ILE A 13 -7.88 -5.80 1.82
CA ILE A 13 -8.06 -7.25 2.00
C ILE A 13 -7.03 -8.02 1.15
N ILE A 14 -6.86 -7.63 -0.11
CA ILE A 14 -5.86 -8.23 -1.01
C ILE A 14 -4.45 -8.08 -0.42
N LEU A 15 -4.12 -6.91 0.12
CA LEU A 15 -2.84 -6.67 0.77
C LEU A 15 -2.63 -7.62 1.95
N TYR A 16 -3.64 -7.78 2.82
CA TYR A 16 -3.54 -8.69 3.96
C TYR A 16 -3.24 -10.11 3.52
N GLU A 17 -3.97 -10.63 2.53
CA GLU A 17 -3.78 -11.98 2.01
C GLU A 17 -2.41 -12.16 1.35
N ALA A 18 -1.95 -11.17 0.58
CA ALA A 18 -0.64 -11.23 -0.08
C ALA A 18 0.51 -11.22 0.93
N MET A 19 0.44 -10.34 1.94
CA MET A 19 1.47 -10.24 2.97
C MET A 19 1.53 -11.50 3.85
N ASP A 20 0.36 -12.08 4.19
CA ASP A 20 0.28 -13.34 4.94
C ASP A 20 0.94 -14.50 4.18
N LYS A 21 0.63 -14.66 2.89
CA LYS A 21 1.25 -15.69 2.03
C LYS A 21 2.75 -15.49 1.84
N LEU A 22 3.20 -14.24 1.81
CA LEU A 22 4.62 -13.89 1.73
C LEU A 22 5.35 -14.03 3.07
N GLY A 23 4.63 -14.26 4.18
CA GLY A 23 5.22 -14.36 5.51
C GLY A 23 5.79 -13.03 6.01
N TYR A 24 5.19 -11.90 5.60
CA TYR A 24 5.60 -10.57 6.03
C TYR A 24 4.61 -9.96 7.02
N HIS A 25 5.17 -9.24 8.00
CA HIS A 25 4.40 -8.29 8.81
C HIS A 25 4.54 -6.91 8.21
N TRP A 26 3.52 -6.08 8.39
CA TRP A 26 3.56 -4.71 7.91
C TRP A 26 2.92 -3.76 8.90
N TYR A 27 3.40 -2.52 8.88
CA TYR A 27 2.90 -1.44 9.70
C TYR A 27 2.67 -0.22 8.81
N GLU A 28 1.51 0.40 8.95
CA GLU A 28 1.31 1.74 8.39
C GLU A 28 2.09 2.71 9.26
N PHE A 29 3.10 3.36 8.69
CA PHE A 29 3.80 4.45 9.37
C PHE A 29 3.16 5.77 8.98
N GLY A 30 3.05 6.66 9.98
CA GLY A 30 2.14 7.79 10.01
C GLY A 30 2.23 8.72 8.78
N THR A 31 1.27 9.63 8.72
CA THR A 31 1.19 10.66 7.68
C THR A 31 1.85 11.96 8.13
N PRO A 32 3.18 12.11 8.12
CA PRO A 32 3.78 13.42 8.35
C PRO A 32 3.29 14.36 7.25
N ARG A 33 2.92 15.58 7.65
CA ARG A 33 2.74 16.66 6.69
C ARG A 33 4.10 16.98 6.10
N THR A 34 4.19 16.96 4.77
CA THR A 34 5.37 17.45 4.07
C THR A 34 5.53 18.95 4.33
N ARG A 35 6.66 19.53 3.94
CA ARG A 35 6.88 20.98 4.03
C ARG A 35 5.86 21.81 3.22
N GLU A 36 5.15 21.16 2.31
CA GLU A 36 4.15 21.75 1.40
C GLU A 36 2.71 21.54 1.89
N ASP A 37 2.52 21.14 3.15
CA ASP A 37 1.22 20.85 3.76
C ASP A 37 0.47 19.64 3.16
N LEU A 38 1.17 18.80 2.38
CA LEU A 38 0.64 17.56 1.82
C LEU A 38 0.78 16.40 2.81
N TYR A 39 -0.09 15.41 2.73
CA TYR A 39 0.02 14.17 3.51
C TYR A 39 0.78 13.12 2.69
N MET A 40 1.74 12.44 3.31
CA MET A 40 2.42 11.29 2.72
C MET A 40 2.37 10.12 3.69
N THR A 41 1.92 8.95 3.25
CA THR A 41 1.88 7.73 4.06
C THR A 41 2.97 6.77 3.61
N SER A 42 3.51 5.96 4.51
CA SER A 42 4.36 4.83 4.16
C SER A 42 3.89 3.52 4.78
N MET A 43 4.29 2.42 4.14
CA MET A 43 4.09 1.07 4.64
C MET A 43 5.46 0.44 4.88
N GLU A 44 5.75 0.12 6.13
CA GLU A 44 6.96 -0.59 6.52
C GLU A 44 6.69 -2.09 6.50
N VAL A 45 7.50 -2.83 5.74
CA VAL A 45 7.43 -4.29 5.67
C VAL A 45 8.57 -4.87 6.49
N ARG A 46 8.22 -5.81 7.37
CA ARG A 46 9.13 -6.46 8.32
C ARG A 46 9.08 -7.97 8.16
N SER A 47 10.22 -8.62 8.38
CA SER A 47 10.31 -10.08 8.40
C SER A 47 9.59 -10.65 9.61
N THR A 48 9.02 -11.84 9.46
CA THR A 48 8.46 -12.66 10.56
C THR A 48 9.50 -13.09 11.59
N SER A 49 10.80 -13.07 11.26
CA SER A 49 11.84 -13.35 12.24
C SER A 49 11.86 -12.29 13.34
N PHE A 50 11.51 -12.70 14.55
CA PHE A 50 11.31 -11.94 15.80
C PHE A 50 12.43 -10.96 16.24
N HIS A 51 13.47 -10.77 15.44
CA HIS A 51 14.66 -9.97 15.74
C HIS A 51 14.96 -8.85 14.73
N ALA A 52 14.15 -8.66 13.68
CA ALA A 52 14.33 -7.53 12.79
C ALA A 52 13.76 -6.24 13.43
N ALA A 53 14.60 -5.54 14.21
CA ALA A 53 14.28 -4.21 14.73
C ALA A 53 14.03 -3.20 13.59
N GLU A 54 14.67 -3.42 12.44
CA GLU A 54 14.60 -2.57 11.26
C GLU A 54 13.65 -3.15 10.19
N PRO A 55 12.89 -2.29 9.49
CA PRO A 55 12.10 -2.71 8.34
C PRO A 55 13.01 -3.23 7.22
N ILE A 56 12.57 -4.27 6.51
CA ILE A 56 13.27 -4.79 5.32
C ILE A 56 13.26 -3.72 4.24
N PHE A 57 12.10 -3.10 4.06
CA PHE A 57 11.90 -1.97 3.17
C PHE A 57 10.66 -1.17 3.59
N ALA A 58 10.57 0.05 3.09
CA ALA A 58 9.40 0.91 3.24
C ALA A 58 8.91 1.35 1.86
N ILE A 59 7.60 1.32 1.67
CA ILE A 59 6.94 1.77 0.45
C ILE A 59 6.25 3.09 0.75
N TYR A 60 6.57 4.11 -0.03
CA TYR A 60 6.00 5.44 0.10
C TYR A 60 4.93 5.67 -0.96
N GLY A 61 3.78 6.18 -0.54
CA GLY A 61 2.76 6.67 -1.45
C GLY A 61 3.07 8.08 -1.95
N LYS A 62 2.21 8.60 -2.83
CA LYS A 62 2.29 10.00 -3.25
C LYS A 62 1.95 10.94 -2.10
N ALA A 63 2.61 12.09 -2.05
CA ALA A 63 2.22 13.20 -1.20
C ALA A 63 0.95 13.85 -1.78
N LEU A 64 -0.16 13.87 -1.03
CA LEU A 64 -1.47 14.32 -1.51
C LEU A 64 -2.18 15.23 -0.50
N PRO A 65 -3.04 16.16 -0.96
CA PRO A 65 -3.75 17.09 -0.06
C PRO A 65 -4.72 16.40 0.91
N CYS A 66 -5.32 15.25 0.55
CA CYS A 66 -6.09 14.44 1.48
C CYS A 66 -5.24 13.32 2.11
N ARG A 67 -5.34 13.18 3.44
CA ARG A 67 -4.81 12.03 4.17
C ARG A 67 -5.35 10.69 3.63
N CYS A 68 -6.62 10.68 3.25
CA CYS A 68 -7.32 9.52 2.70
C CYS A 68 -6.67 9.05 1.38
N GLU A 69 -6.46 9.98 0.46
CA GLU A 69 -5.85 9.73 -0.85
C GLU A 69 -4.37 9.33 -0.69
N ALA A 70 -3.64 9.95 0.24
CA ALA A 70 -2.25 9.57 0.52
C ALA A 70 -2.14 8.10 0.98
N LYS A 71 -3.04 7.66 1.87
CA LYS A 71 -3.12 6.26 2.31
C LYS A 71 -3.49 5.32 1.16
N GLU A 72 -4.51 5.66 0.38
CA GLU A 72 -4.92 4.87 -0.78
C GLU A 72 -3.76 4.76 -1.78
N SER A 73 -3.05 5.86 -2.03
CA SER A 73 -1.86 5.88 -2.85
C SER A 73 -0.79 4.91 -2.33
N THR A 74 -0.47 4.92 -1.04
CA THR A 74 0.50 3.97 -0.46
C THR A 74 0.06 2.53 -0.65
N LEU A 75 -1.21 2.22 -0.39
CA LEU A 75 -1.76 0.88 -0.58
C LEU A 75 -1.58 0.39 -2.01
N ILE A 76 -1.89 1.24 -2.98
CA ILE A 76 -1.72 0.94 -4.41
C ILE A 76 -0.25 0.66 -4.75
N HIS A 77 0.67 1.52 -4.31
CA HIS A 77 2.09 1.33 -4.58
C HIS A 77 2.61 0.04 -3.93
N THR A 78 2.10 -0.32 -2.76
CA THR A 78 2.44 -1.59 -2.11
C THR A 78 1.97 -2.78 -2.94
N LEU A 79 0.71 -2.80 -3.37
CA LEU A 79 0.18 -3.89 -4.18
C LEU A 79 0.92 -4.03 -5.51
N PHE A 80 1.24 -2.91 -6.16
CA PHE A 80 2.04 -2.88 -7.38
C PHE A 80 3.44 -3.46 -7.15
N PHE A 81 4.10 -3.10 -6.05
CA PHE A 81 5.41 -3.65 -5.70
C PHE A 81 5.35 -5.16 -5.44
N ILE A 82 4.30 -5.64 -4.77
CA ILE A 82 4.08 -7.08 -4.54
C ILE A 82 3.95 -7.83 -5.87
N ASP A 83 3.10 -7.31 -6.76
CA ASP A 83 2.77 -7.94 -8.05
C ASP A 83 3.97 -7.96 -9.01
N GLU A 84 4.68 -6.83 -9.14
CA GLU A 84 5.75 -6.66 -10.12
C GLU A 84 7.14 -7.01 -9.58
N SER A 85 7.42 -6.75 -8.30
CA SER A 85 8.78 -6.87 -7.74
C SER A 85 8.98 -8.08 -6.84
N LEU A 86 7.95 -8.51 -6.09
CA LEU A 86 8.04 -9.69 -5.23
C LEU A 86 7.61 -10.99 -5.93
N GLY A 87 7.15 -10.90 -7.19
CA GLY A 87 6.74 -12.05 -7.99
C GLY A 87 5.45 -12.73 -7.52
N TYR A 88 4.69 -12.07 -6.63
CA TYR A 88 3.38 -12.56 -6.19
C TYR A 88 2.30 -12.00 -7.10
N LYS A 89 1.91 -12.78 -8.11
CA LYS A 89 0.85 -12.42 -9.04
C LYS A 89 -0.49 -12.19 -8.33
N ILE A 90 -1.02 -10.97 -8.40
CA ILE A 90 -2.33 -10.62 -7.84
C ILE A 90 -3.38 -10.70 -8.95
N ASP A 91 -4.16 -11.79 -8.99
CA ASP A 91 -5.23 -12.00 -9.99
C ASP A 91 -6.64 -11.63 -9.45
N ASP A 92 -6.71 -10.57 -8.64
CA ASP A 92 -7.98 -10.09 -8.09
C ASP A 92 -8.65 -9.07 -9.03
N VAL A 93 -9.95 -9.25 -9.27
CA VAL A 93 -10.73 -8.42 -10.19
C VAL A 93 -10.74 -6.92 -9.81
N HIS A 94 -10.75 -6.59 -8.52
CA HIS A 94 -10.73 -5.20 -8.05
C HIS A 94 -9.36 -4.57 -8.28
N TYR A 95 -8.29 -5.34 -8.06
CA TYR A 95 -6.92 -4.89 -8.33
C TYR A 95 -6.67 -4.71 -9.84
N VAL A 96 -7.07 -5.68 -10.68
CA VAL A 96 -6.96 -5.57 -12.14
C VAL A 96 -7.78 -4.39 -12.67
N LYS A 97 -9.00 -4.21 -12.18
CA LYS A 97 -9.84 -3.06 -12.57
C LYS A 97 -9.18 -1.73 -12.18
N TYR A 98 -8.56 -1.67 -11.00
CA TYR A 98 -7.79 -0.51 -10.58
C TYR A 98 -6.62 -0.24 -11.54
N LEU A 99 -5.81 -1.25 -11.86
CA LEU A 99 -4.67 -1.11 -12.78
C LEU A 99 -5.11 -0.59 -14.16
N LEU A 100 -6.23 -1.10 -14.68
CA LEU A 100 -6.79 -0.62 -15.94
C LEU A 100 -7.22 0.85 -15.85
N LEU A 101 -7.88 1.26 -14.77
CA LEU A 101 -8.26 2.66 -14.59
C LEU A 101 -7.04 3.58 -14.45
N ALA A 102 -6.04 3.18 -13.66
CA ALA A 102 -4.83 3.97 -13.44
C ALA A 102 -3.99 4.12 -14.72
N ASN A 103 -3.88 3.06 -15.53
CA ASN A 103 -3.16 3.10 -16.81
C ASN A 103 -3.92 3.87 -17.92
N ASN A 104 -5.23 4.04 -17.79
CA ASN A 104 -6.05 4.82 -18.73
C ASN A 104 -6.08 6.33 -18.42
N ILE A 105 -5.46 6.79 -17.32
CA ILE A 105 -5.35 8.22 -16.96
C ILE A 105 -4.01 8.81 -17.47
N ARG A 106 -3.42 8.22 -18.52
CA ARG A 106 -2.12 8.63 -19.05
C ARG A 106 -2.22 9.82 -20.01
#